data_AF-A0A4C1XE03-F1
#
_entry.id   AF-A0A4C1XE03-F1
#
_cell.length_a   1.000
_cell.length_b   1.000
_cell.length_c   1.000
_cell.angle_alpha   90.00
_cell.angle_beta   90.00
_cell.angle_gamma   90.00
#
_symmetry.space_group_name_H-M   'P 1'
#
loop_
_entity.id
_entity.type
_entity.pdbx_description
1 polymer ?
#
loop_
_entity_poly.entity_id
_entity_poly.type
_entity_poly.pdbx_seq_one_letter_code
_entity_poly.pdbx_strand_id
1 'polypeptide(L)'
;MRHKPRKKLQFMNCTRSIPNAVSVRVAKNWFKRLQSGNFDANVERRYGRPATDKVEAILEKVEKYRHISSYDITEELRIDHKIILTHLQKSWIYKKAQYLSPTLAYFRKKEI
;
A
#
# COMPACT_ATOMS: atom_id res chain seq x y z
N MET A 1 39.39 -21.85 24.81
CA MET A 1 38.18 -21.50 24.04
C MET A 1 37.26 -20.68 24.94
N ARG A 2 36.95 -19.42 24.61
CA ARG A 2 36.16 -18.52 25.48
C ARG A 2 34.69 -18.55 25.06
N HIS A 3 33.82 -19.12 25.90
CA HIS A 3 32.37 -19.07 25.72
C HIS A 3 31.87 -17.64 25.91
N LYS A 4 31.20 -17.08 24.89
CA LYS A 4 30.45 -15.82 24.99
C LYS A 4 29.15 -16.07 25.76
N PRO A 5 28.80 -15.28 26.79
CA PRO A 5 27.51 -15.41 27.45
C PRO A 5 26.39 -14.86 26.54
N ARG A 6 25.39 -15.70 26.23
CA ARG A 6 24.15 -15.23 25.62
C ARG A 6 23.41 -14.38 26.65
N LYS A 7 23.36 -13.07 26.45
CA LYS A 7 22.50 -12.16 27.23
C LYS A 7 21.04 -12.60 27.04
N LYS A 8 20.44 -13.23 28.05
CA LYS A 8 18.99 -13.40 28.10
C LYS A 8 18.40 -12.01 28.35
N LEU A 9 17.74 -11.44 27.34
CA LEU A 9 16.91 -10.25 27.54
C LEU A 9 15.84 -10.62 28.56
N GLN A 10 15.97 -10.08 29.77
CA GLN A 10 14.89 -10.12 30.73
C GLN A 10 13.82 -9.15 30.24
N PHE A 11 12.62 -9.67 30.01
CA PHE A 11 11.48 -8.81 29.70
C PHE A 11 11.18 -8.00 30.95
N MET A 12 11.56 -6.72 30.93
CA MET A 12 11.17 -5.76 31.94
C MET A 12 9.64 -5.66 31.91
N ASN A 13 8.99 -6.22 32.92
CA ASN A 13 7.53 -6.19 33.03
C ASN A 13 7.11 -4.76 33.36
N CYS A 14 6.73 -3.99 32.33
CA CYS A 14 6.09 -2.68 32.52
C CYS A 14 4.73 -2.89 33.20
N THR A 15 4.59 -2.43 34.44
CA THR A 15 3.36 -2.43 35.23
C THR A 15 2.34 -1.36 34.79
N ARG A 16 2.63 -0.59 33.74
CA ARG A 16 1.74 0.44 33.21
C ARG A 16 1.14 -0.02 31.89
N SER A 17 -0.09 -0.52 31.94
CA SER A 17 -0.89 -0.79 30.75
C SER A 17 -1.21 0.55 30.08
N ILE A 18 -0.44 0.90 29.05
CA ILE A 18 -0.75 2.03 28.18
C ILE A 18 -1.91 1.53 27.29
N PRO A 19 -3.04 2.25 27.17
CA PRO A 19 -4.24 1.77 26.46
C PRO A 19 -4.03 1.37 24.98
N ASN A 20 -2.87 1.68 24.41
CA ASN A 20 -2.47 1.39 23.04
C ASN A 20 -1.17 0.54 22.96
N ALA A 21 -0.80 -0.16 24.04
CA ALA A 21 0.40 -0.99 24.05
C ALA A 21 0.24 -2.20 23.12
N VAL A 22 1.26 -2.43 22.30
CA VAL A 22 1.34 -3.59 21.41
C VAL A 22 1.35 -4.88 22.23
N SER A 23 0.51 -5.85 21.88
CA SER A 23 0.47 -7.13 22.61
C SER A 23 1.83 -7.84 22.59
N VAL A 24 2.11 -8.62 23.65
CA VAL A 24 3.36 -9.41 23.78
C VAL A 24 3.60 -10.29 22.55
N ARG A 25 2.55 -10.81 21.92
CA ARG A 25 2.63 -11.64 20.71
C ARG A 25 3.13 -10.82 19.51
N VAL A 26 2.60 -9.62 19.33
CA VAL A 26 3.00 -8.73 18.23
C VAL A 26 4.44 -8.25 18.47
N ALA A 27 4.79 -7.85 19.69
CA ALA A 27 6.17 -7.49 20.03
C ALA A 27 7.17 -8.61 19.72
N LYS A 28 6.86 -9.86 20.09
CA LYS A 28 7.70 -11.02 19.76
C LYS A 28 7.87 -11.22 18.25
N ASN A 29 6.82 -11.00 17.45
CA ASN A 29 6.91 -11.10 15.99
C ASN A 29 7.79 -9.98 15.39
N TRP A 30 7.72 -8.76 15.93
CA TRP A 30 8.63 -7.68 15.56
C TRP A 30 10.09 -7.99 15.89
N PHE A 31 10.36 -8.53 17.08
CA PHE A 31 11.71 -8.94 17.47
C PHE A 31 12.30 -10.02 16.55
N LYS A 32 11.48 -10.97 16.08
CA LYS A 32 11.93 -11.97 15.10
C LYS A 32 12.30 -11.35 13.75
N ARG A 33 11.52 -10.37 13.26
CA ARG A 33 11.82 -9.62 12.02
C ARG A 33 13.11 -8.81 12.14
N LEU A 34 13.31 -8.17 13.29
CA LEU A 34 14.51 -7.42 13.57
C LEU A 34 15.76 -8.33 13.56
N GLN A 35 15.65 -9.53 14.12
CA GLN A 35 16.73 -10.52 14.09
C GLN A 35 17.00 -11.09 12.68
N SER A 36 15.99 -11.15 11.81
CA SER A 36 16.16 -11.56 10.41
C SER A 36 16.67 -10.43 9.50
N GLY A 37 17.03 -9.26 10.04
CA GLY A 37 17.51 -8.11 9.27
C GLY A 37 16.44 -7.44 8.41
N ASN A 38 15.15 -7.74 8.65
CA ASN A 38 14.05 -7.10 7.94
C ASN A 38 13.51 -5.93 8.78
N PHE A 39 13.83 -4.71 8.32
CA PHE A 39 13.45 -3.46 8.97
C PHE A 39 12.19 -2.83 8.37
N ASP A 40 11.49 -3.52 7.46
CA ASP A 40 10.27 -2.97 6.88
C ASP A 40 9.17 -2.86 7.97
N ALA A 41 8.84 -1.61 8.31
CA ALA A 41 7.81 -1.27 9.27
C ALA A 41 6.40 -1.48 8.70
N ASN A 42 6.28 -1.71 7.39
CA ASN A 42 5.01 -2.06 6.80
C ASN A 42 4.68 -3.50 7.19
N VAL A 43 3.54 -3.68 7.86
CA VAL A 43 2.90 -4.99 7.84
C VAL A 43 2.59 -5.26 6.38
N GLU A 44 3.36 -6.16 5.77
CA GLU A 44 3.16 -6.65 4.41
C GLU A 44 1.66 -6.72 4.16
N ARG A 45 1.19 -5.83 3.29
CA ARG A 45 -0.21 -5.68 2.97
C ARG A 45 -0.67 -7.04 2.47
N ARG A 46 -1.36 -7.81 3.32
CA ARG A 46 -1.99 -9.08 2.95
C ARG A 46 -3.22 -8.82 2.07
N TYR A 47 -3.02 -8.08 0.98
CA TYR A 47 -3.94 -8.07 -0.13
C TYR A 47 -3.47 -9.19 -1.03
N GLY A 48 -4.16 -10.33 -0.94
CA GLY A 48 -4.10 -11.36 -1.97
C GLY A 48 -4.28 -10.68 -3.31
N ARG A 49 -3.19 -10.65 -4.08
CA ARG A 49 -3.00 -9.98 -5.36
C ARG A 49 -4.33 -9.85 -6.14
N PRO A 50 -4.89 -8.65 -6.36
CA PRO A 50 -5.73 -8.46 -7.53
C PRO A 50 -4.79 -8.71 -8.71
N ALA A 51 -5.05 -9.76 -9.50
CA ALA A 51 -4.24 -10.08 -10.67
C ALA A 51 -4.04 -8.79 -11.47
N THR A 52 -2.77 -8.42 -11.71
CA THR A 52 -2.39 -7.24 -12.48
C THR A 52 -3.18 -7.16 -13.79
N ASP A 53 -3.45 -8.33 -14.38
CA ASP A 53 -4.28 -8.58 -15.56
C ASP A 53 -5.67 -7.92 -15.48
N LYS A 54 -6.31 -7.90 -14.30
CA LYS A 54 -7.63 -7.29 -14.10
C LYS A 54 -7.57 -5.76 -14.10
N VAL A 55 -6.47 -5.18 -13.62
CA VAL A 55 -6.29 -3.72 -13.60
C VAL A 55 -6.03 -3.22 -15.01
N GLU A 56 -5.22 -3.95 -15.77
CA GLU A 56 -4.93 -3.66 -17.17
C GLU A 56 -6.19 -3.77 -18.04
N ALA A 57 -7.01 -4.81 -17.85
CA ALA A 57 -8.29 -4.96 -18.54
C ALA A 57 -9.27 -3.80 -18.27
N ILE A 58 -9.33 -3.28 -17.03
CA ILE A 58 -10.13 -2.10 -16.69
C ILE A 58 -9.60 -0.87 -17.43
N LEU A 59 -8.29 -0.66 -17.44
CA LEU A 59 -7.67 0.49 -18.11
C LEU A 59 -7.86 0.44 -19.62
N GLU A 60 -7.68 -0.73 -20.24
CA GLU A 60 -7.90 -0.93 -21.68
C GLU A 60 -9.34 -0.57 -22.09
N LYS A 61 -10.33 -1.01 -21.30
CA LYS A 61 -11.74 -0.68 -21.54
C LYS A 61 -12.02 0.82 -21.43
N VAL A 62 -11.47 1.48 -20.41
CA VAL A 62 -11.64 2.92 -20.18
C VAL A 62 -10.95 3.73 -21.28
N GLU A 63 -9.82 3.28 -21.79
CA GLU A 63 -9.10 3.95 -22.88
C GLU A 63 -9.83 3.78 -24.23
N LYS A 64 -10.34 2.58 -24.49
CA LYS A 64 -11.06 2.26 -25.73
C LYS A 64 -12.44 2.94 -25.80
N TYR A 65 -13.14 3.02 -24.68
CA TYR A 65 -14.50 3.56 -24.63
C TYR A 65 -14.57 4.81 -23.77
N ARG A 66 -14.55 5.98 -24.42
CA ARG A 66 -14.59 7.30 -23.77
C ARG A 66 -15.80 7.51 -22.84
N HIS A 67 -16.90 6.79 -23.07
CA HIS A 67 -18.16 6.91 -22.32
C HIS A 67 -18.74 5.54 -21.91
N ILE A 68 -17.93 4.67 -21.32
CA ILE A 68 -18.41 3.41 -20.75
C ILE A 68 -18.90 3.60 -19.31
N SER A 69 -20.02 2.98 -18.95
CA SER A 69 -20.51 3.00 -17.57
C SER A 69 -19.67 2.09 -16.69
N SER A 70 -19.47 2.49 -15.43
CA SER A 70 -18.86 1.61 -14.42
C SER A 70 -19.62 0.28 -14.24
N TYR A 71 -20.95 0.28 -14.46
CA TYR A 71 -21.78 -0.91 -14.40
C TYR A 71 -21.54 -1.86 -15.58
N ASP A 72 -21.30 -1.32 -16.77
CA ASP A 72 -21.01 -2.15 -17.96
C ASP A 72 -19.68 -2.88 -17.77
N ILE A 73 -18.68 -2.20 -17.19
CA ILE A 73 -17.38 -2.79 -16.86
C ILE A 73 -17.52 -3.88 -15.79
N THR A 74 -18.39 -3.69 -14.77
CA THR A 74 -18.61 -4.71 -13.73
C THR A 74 -19.21 -5.98 -14.29
N GLU A 75 -20.22 -5.85 -15.15
CA GLU A 75 -20.91 -6.99 -15.76
C GLU A 75 -19.96 -7.76 -16.68
N GLU A 76 -19.16 -7.04 -17.47
CA GLU A 76 -18.26 -7.65 -18.44
C GLU A 76 -17.06 -8.33 -17.78
N LEU A 77 -16.42 -7.67 -16.81
CA LEU A 77 -15.22 -8.19 -16.16
C LEU A 77 -15.52 -9.09 -14.95
N ARG A 78 -16.79 -9.15 -14.51
CA ARG A 78 -17.22 -9.83 -13.27
C ARG A 78 -16.37 -9.42 -12.07
N ILE A 79 -16.12 -8.12 -11.96
CA ILE A 79 -15.36 -7.50 -10.88
C ILE A 79 -16.32 -6.67 -10.03
N ASP A 80 -16.11 -6.68 -8.73
CA ASP A 80 -16.85 -5.85 -7.78
C ASP A 80 -16.84 -4.36 -8.18
N HIS A 81 -18.02 -3.74 -8.19
CA HIS A 81 -18.21 -2.34 -8.57
C HIS A 81 -17.31 -1.38 -7.77
N LYS A 82 -17.16 -1.66 -6.48
CA LYS A 82 -16.29 -0.90 -5.58
C LYS A 82 -14.83 -0.90 -6.03
N ILE A 83 -14.34 -2.01 -6.58
CA ILE A 83 -12.98 -2.15 -7.08
C ILE A 83 -12.81 -1.29 -8.32
N ILE A 84 -13.73 -1.41 -9.29
CA ILE A 84 -13.72 -0.61 -10.52
C ILE A 84 -13.74 0.89 -10.20
N LEU A 85 -14.63 1.35 -9.31
CA LEU A 85 -14.71 2.76 -8.92
C LEU A 85 -13.39 3.27 -8.32
N THR A 86 -12.76 2.47 -7.44
CA THR A 86 -11.47 2.81 -6.82
C THR A 86 -10.36 2.94 -7.86
N HIS A 87 -10.33 2.05 -8.87
CA HIS A 87 -9.34 2.09 -9.95
C HIS A 87 -9.56 3.28 -10.89
N LEU A 88 -10.81 3.58 -11.26
CA LEU A 88 -11.15 4.75 -12.08
C LEU A 88 -10.73 6.06 -11.41
N GLN A 89 -11.04 6.21 -10.12
CA GLN A 89 -10.65 7.40 -9.36
C GLN A 89 -9.13 7.59 -9.31
N LYS A 90 -8.38 6.52 -9.08
CA LYS A 90 -6.91 6.55 -9.11
C LYS A 90 -6.37 6.89 -10.50
N SER A 91 -6.93 6.30 -11.55
CA SER A 91 -6.54 6.57 -12.94
C SER A 91 -6.77 8.04 -13.32
N TRP A 92 -7.91 8.62 -12.93
CA TRP A 92 -8.18 10.04 -13.14
C TRP A 92 -7.23 10.96 -12.38
N ILE A 93 -6.90 10.64 -11.13
CA ILE A 93 -5.93 11.43 -10.35
C ILE A 93 -4.55 11.38 -11.02
N TYR A 94 -4.12 10.21 -11.50
CA TYR A 94 -2.86 10.06 -12.22
C TYR A 94 -2.83 10.85 -13.54
N LYS A 95 -3.87 10.73 -14.38
CA LYS A 95 -3.99 11.51 -15.61
C LYS A 95 -3.97 13.02 -15.31
N LYS A 96 -4.75 13.48 -14.32
CA LYS A 96 -4.78 14.90 -13.91
C LYS A 96 -3.40 15.40 -13.45
N ALA A 97 -2.67 14.59 -12.68
CA ALA A 97 -1.32 14.94 -12.25
C ALA A 97 -0.36 15.08 -13.44
N GLN A 98 -0.46 14.21 -14.44
CA GLN A 98 0.37 14.27 -15.65
C GLN A 98 0.12 15.56 -16.47
N TYR A 99 -1.13 16.03 -16.56
CA TYR A 99 -1.44 17.32 -17.19
C TYR A 99 -0.96 18.53 -16.37
N LEU A 100 -0.93 18.42 -15.05
CA LEU A 100 -0.49 19.49 -14.15
C LEU A 100 1.04 19.55 -14.00
N SER A 101 1.77 18.47 -14.32
CA SER A 101 3.23 18.44 -14.28
C SER A 101 3.89 19.51 -15.18
N PRO A 102 3.46 19.73 -16.45
CA PRO A 102 3.92 20.86 -17.25
C PRO A 102 3.55 22.22 -16.64
N THR A 103 2.35 22.36 -16.09
CA THR A 103 1.86 23.63 -15.52
C THR A 103 2.70 24.08 -14.34
N LEU A 104 3.04 23.18 -13.42
CA LEU A 104 3.91 23.47 -12.28
C LEU A 104 5.35 23.80 -12.71
N ALA A 105 5.87 23.15 -13.77
CA ALA A 105 7.16 23.48 -14.36
C ALA A 105 7.18 24.87 -15.03
N TYR A 106 6.04 25.31 -15.58
CA TYR A 106 5.88 26.65 -16.16
C TYR A 106 5.84 27.74 -15.09
N PHE A 107 5.18 27.50 -13.95
CA PHE A 107 5.17 28.43 -12.81
C PHE A 107 6.56 28.58 -12.17
N ARG A 108 7.29 27.47 -11.97
CA ARG A 108 8.66 27.52 -11.43
C ARG A 108 9.66 28.28 -12.32
N LYS A 109 9.44 28.33 -13.64
CA LYS A 109 10.29 29.12 -14.57
C LYS A 109 9.95 30.61 -14.62
N LYS A 110 8.79 31.05 -14.12
CA LYS A 110 8.41 32.47 -14.06
C LYS A 110 8.80 33.17 -12.76
N GLU A 111 9.29 32.42 -11.78
CA GLU A 111 9.81 32.93 -10.50
C GLU A 111 11.35 33.05 -10.48
N ILE A 112 12.02 32.87 -11.63
CA ILE A 112 13.46 33.09 -11.82
C ILE A 112 13.68 34.20 -12.83
#